data_AF-A0A416TP30-F1
#
_entry.id   AF-A0A416TP30-F1
#
_cell.length_a   1.000
_cell.length_b   1.000
_cell.length_c   1.000
_cell.angle_alpha   90.00
_cell.angle_beta   90.00
_cell.angle_gamma   90.00
#
_symmetry.space_group_name_H-M   'P 1'
#
loop_
_entity.id
_entity.type
_entity.pdbx_description
1 polymer ?
#
loop_
_entity_poly.entity_id
_entity_poly.type
_entity_poly.pdbx_seq_one_letter_code
_entity_poly.pdbx_strand_id
1 'polypeptide(L)'
;MNFNKREEQFMNIGTAANAVFHMRQVEEKELKREKIASWYITVPGISAQEKEKLEKSLKYNVWSSLIRFVVLYFIFSCIWIFGVGRYDPFESVTGYRLIGKRTVTAVVQEDGMSASVKDPNEGEHIIYNLTDLGIDPTGYTYGDRLNTYWSRDEESNVYRLLTVLPEKKASHIEYIYGAFMITGYLGIIVVGLAIFFIRRRIYTGWFPPFYYRMEKFCSDYKVYQRYPDCDTVDAFISYGNDNPYEFARQFAATHLTVEERKQKRRTMVITVGISILIMAAIILAITLIVSVQTAIDNRNNEARTVKVLEELQSAIDGEVEPLGDQSEYYNFADMVNRAKESFPGETVYYKLVTTDEYVSLIITTEKKKNVYFDRYMPVDGNVGDEDVVYKLEISMVSDAMQPDDILHNYTGILK
;
A
#
# COMPACT_ATOMS: atom_id res chain seq x y z
N MET A 1 9.47 22.75 13.20
CA MET A 1 9.40 21.38 12.63
C MET A 1 9.59 20.33 13.73
N ASN A 2 8.52 19.93 14.46
CA ASN A 2 8.51 18.69 15.30
C ASN A 2 7.15 18.39 16.00
N PHE A 3 6.01 18.78 15.39
CA PHE A 3 4.69 18.42 15.93
C PHE A 3 4.18 17.08 15.39
N ASN A 4 4.41 16.76 14.11
CA ASN A 4 3.99 15.49 13.49
C ASN A 4 4.56 14.24 14.18
N LYS A 5 5.84 14.26 14.57
CA LYS A 5 6.51 13.09 15.16
C LYS A 5 5.99 12.71 16.55
N ARG A 6 5.51 13.70 17.31
CA ARG A 6 4.89 13.46 18.63
C ARG A 6 3.47 12.93 18.48
N GLU A 7 2.67 13.47 17.56
CA GLU A 7 1.31 12.98 17.33
C GLU A 7 1.27 11.55 16.77
N GLU A 8 2.20 11.19 15.86
CA GLU A 8 2.39 9.80 15.42
C GLU A 8 2.80 8.86 16.56
N GLN A 9 3.69 9.30 17.46
CA GLN A 9 4.07 8.51 18.64
C GLN A 9 2.89 8.35 19.61
N PHE A 10 2.11 9.39 19.86
CA PHE A 10 0.94 9.32 20.75
C PHE A 10 -0.19 8.47 20.15
N MET A 11 -0.43 8.53 18.84
CA MET A 11 -1.36 7.62 18.16
C MET A 11 -0.91 6.15 18.22
N ASN A 12 0.39 5.88 18.04
CA ASN A 12 0.94 4.52 18.19
C ASN A 12 0.83 3.99 19.63
N ILE A 13 1.11 4.83 20.63
CA ILE A 13 1.02 4.44 22.06
C ILE A 13 -0.44 4.24 22.49
N GLY A 14 -1.36 5.11 22.05
CA GLY A 14 -2.79 4.97 22.32
C GLY A 14 -3.40 3.71 21.68
N THR A 15 -2.99 3.38 20.46
CA THR A 15 -3.42 2.17 19.74
C THR A 15 -2.85 0.91 20.38
N ALA A 16 -1.58 0.93 20.79
CA ALA A 16 -0.94 -0.19 21.50
C ALA A 16 -1.55 -0.41 22.90
N ALA A 17 -1.82 0.67 23.65
CA ALA A 17 -2.45 0.59 24.97
C ALA A 17 -3.88 0.04 24.90
N ASN A 18 -4.67 0.47 23.90
CA ASN A 18 -5.98 -0.11 23.65
C ASN A 18 -5.89 -1.59 23.24
N ALA A 19 -4.94 -1.97 22.40
CA ALA A 19 -4.71 -3.37 22.05
C ALA A 19 -4.37 -4.22 23.28
N VAL A 20 -3.51 -3.72 24.18
CA VAL A 20 -3.15 -4.39 25.44
C VAL A 20 -4.35 -4.50 26.38
N PHE A 21 -5.16 -3.45 26.51
CA PHE A 21 -6.38 -3.48 27.33
C PHE A 21 -7.39 -4.51 26.80
N HIS A 22 -7.63 -4.53 25.48
CA HIS A 22 -8.48 -5.53 24.85
C HIS A 22 -7.92 -6.95 24.98
N MET A 23 -6.60 -7.13 24.90
CA MET A 23 -5.95 -8.42 25.15
C MET A 23 -6.19 -8.90 26.59
N ARG A 24 -6.03 -8.03 27.58
CA ARG A 24 -6.29 -8.35 28.99
C ARG A 24 -7.74 -8.74 29.24
N GLN A 25 -8.70 -8.05 28.62
CA GLN A 25 -10.12 -8.42 28.71
C GLN A 25 -10.43 -9.77 28.06
N VAL A 26 -9.76 -10.11 26.95
CA VAL A 26 -9.91 -11.41 26.31
C VAL A 26 -9.35 -12.51 27.20
N GLU A 27 -8.18 -12.29 27.79
CA GLU A 27 -7.53 -13.23 28.71
C GLU A 27 -8.39 -13.50 29.95
N GLU A 28 -8.96 -12.46 30.57
CA GLU A 28 -9.84 -12.61 31.73
C GLU A 28 -11.10 -13.44 31.39
N LYS A 29 -11.69 -13.23 30.20
CA LYS A 29 -12.84 -14.01 29.73
C LYS A 29 -12.48 -15.47 29.45
N GLU A 30 -11.29 -15.73 28.91
CA GLU A 30 -10.78 -17.08 28.66
C GLU A 30 -10.54 -17.81 29.98
N LEU A 31 -9.95 -17.13 30.98
CA LEU A 31 -9.71 -17.69 32.31
C LEU A 31 -11.03 -18.02 33.04
N LYS A 32 -12.04 -17.15 32.94
CA LYS A 32 -13.39 -17.42 33.47
C LYS A 32 -14.04 -18.64 32.80
N ARG A 33 -13.90 -18.78 31.48
CA ARG A 33 -14.39 -19.96 30.74
C ARG A 33 -13.70 -21.23 31.23
N GLU A 34 -12.37 -21.21 31.33
CA GLU A 34 -11.59 -22.37 31.76
C GLU A 34 -11.95 -22.79 33.18
N LYS A 35 -12.03 -21.82 34.12
CA LYS A 35 -12.44 -22.04 35.51
C LYS A 35 -13.84 -22.70 35.61
N ILE A 36 -14.80 -22.20 34.84
CA ILE A 36 -16.16 -22.78 34.80
C ILE A 36 -16.14 -24.18 34.20
N ALA A 37 -15.48 -24.37 33.05
CA ALA A 37 -15.48 -25.65 32.37
C ALA A 37 -14.78 -26.74 33.19
N SER A 38 -13.65 -26.41 33.83
CA SER A 38 -12.92 -27.35 34.69
C SER A 38 -13.73 -27.75 35.90
N TRP A 39 -14.42 -26.80 36.53
CA TRP A 39 -15.28 -27.09 37.67
C TRP A 39 -16.52 -27.88 37.25
N TYR A 40 -17.25 -27.44 36.23
CA TYR A 40 -18.54 -28.02 35.86
C TYR A 40 -18.40 -29.50 35.46
N ILE A 41 -17.31 -29.93 34.81
CA ILE A 41 -17.09 -31.35 34.47
C ILE A 41 -17.03 -32.28 35.71
N THR A 42 -16.71 -31.73 36.88
CA THR A 42 -16.60 -32.46 38.16
C THR A 42 -17.93 -32.60 38.89
N VAL A 43 -18.97 -31.84 38.49
CA VAL A 43 -20.27 -31.84 39.16
C VAL A 43 -21.05 -33.13 38.80
N PRO A 44 -21.64 -33.83 39.80
CA PRO A 44 -22.41 -35.05 39.55
C PRO A 44 -23.73 -34.74 38.84
N GLY A 45 -24.19 -35.64 37.97
CA GLY A 45 -25.52 -35.55 37.31
C GLY A 45 -25.57 -34.81 35.97
N ILE A 46 -24.41 -34.43 35.40
CA ILE A 46 -24.34 -33.78 34.09
C ILE A 46 -24.44 -34.81 32.96
N SER A 47 -25.07 -34.41 31.85
CA SER A 47 -25.17 -35.23 30.65
C SER A 47 -23.80 -35.50 30.01
N ALA A 48 -23.58 -36.72 29.54
CA ALA A 48 -22.32 -37.10 28.88
C ALA A 48 -21.98 -36.21 27.67
N GLN A 49 -23.00 -35.76 26.93
CA GLN A 49 -22.85 -34.89 25.77
C GLN A 49 -22.34 -33.48 26.14
N GLU A 50 -22.83 -32.88 27.23
CA GLU A 50 -22.33 -31.58 27.70
C GLU A 50 -20.90 -31.69 28.23
N LYS A 51 -20.61 -32.77 28.96
CA LYS A 51 -19.26 -33.07 29.47
C LYS A 51 -18.23 -33.20 28.35
N GLU A 52 -18.52 -33.99 27.31
CA GLU A 52 -17.62 -34.16 26.16
C GLU A 52 -17.35 -32.81 25.45
N LYS A 53 -18.37 -31.97 25.33
CA LYS A 53 -18.24 -30.65 24.71
C LYS A 53 -17.32 -29.71 25.51
N LEU A 54 -17.42 -29.74 26.83
CA LEU A 54 -16.59 -28.96 27.74
C LEU A 54 -15.15 -29.47 27.77
N GLU A 55 -14.95 -30.78 27.78
CA GLU A 55 -13.61 -31.40 27.70
C GLU A 55 -12.89 -31.02 26.40
N LYS A 56 -13.60 -31.03 25.26
CA LYS A 56 -13.06 -30.53 23.99
C LYS A 56 -12.73 -29.04 24.03
N SER A 57 -13.53 -28.23 24.73
CA SER A 57 -13.26 -26.80 24.91
C SER A 57 -12.03 -26.53 25.77
N LEU A 58 -11.80 -27.30 26.84
CA LEU A 58 -10.63 -27.13 27.72
C LEU A 58 -9.32 -27.50 27.03
N LYS A 59 -9.36 -28.46 26.09
CA LYS A 59 -8.21 -28.78 25.24
C LYS A 59 -7.89 -27.70 24.21
N TYR A 60 -8.81 -26.77 23.96
CA TYR A 60 -8.63 -25.70 22.99
C TYR A 60 -8.08 -24.44 23.66
N ASN A 61 -6.86 -24.06 23.27
CA ASN A 61 -6.24 -22.81 23.69
C ASN A 61 -6.28 -21.80 22.54
N VAL A 62 -6.90 -20.63 22.78
CA VAL A 62 -7.04 -19.55 21.79
C VAL A 62 -5.69 -18.99 21.36
N TRP A 63 -4.76 -18.79 22.28
CA TRP A 63 -3.41 -18.29 21.98
C TRP A 63 -2.60 -19.29 21.15
N SER A 64 -2.64 -20.58 21.51
CA SER A 64 -2.02 -21.63 20.71
C SER A 64 -2.63 -21.72 19.31
N SER A 65 -3.96 -21.56 19.20
CA SER A 65 -4.67 -21.54 17.92
C SER A 65 -4.34 -20.29 17.09
N LEU A 66 -4.13 -19.14 17.73
CA LEU A 66 -3.76 -17.89 17.07
C LEU A 66 -2.33 -17.95 16.55
N ILE A 67 -1.39 -18.46 17.35
CA ILE A 67 0.01 -18.67 16.93
C ILE A 67 0.04 -19.62 15.72
N ARG A 68 -0.68 -20.75 15.78
CA ARG A 68 -0.78 -21.66 14.63
C ARG A 68 -1.38 -20.99 13.40
N PHE A 69 -2.38 -20.12 13.58
CA PHE A 69 -2.96 -19.33 12.50
C PHE A 69 -1.92 -18.39 11.87
N VAL A 70 -1.18 -17.63 12.68
CA VAL A 70 -0.12 -16.72 12.22
C VAL A 70 0.98 -17.48 11.48
N VAL A 71 1.41 -18.63 12.00
CA VAL A 71 2.45 -19.46 11.37
C VAL A 71 1.96 -20.03 10.03
N LEU A 72 0.74 -20.58 9.97
CA LEU A 72 0.18 -21.09 8.72
C LEU A 72 -0.01 -19.97 7.70
N TYR A 73 -0.53 -18.83 8.15
CA TYR A 73 -0.67 -17.64 7.32
C TYR A 73 0.68 -17.22 6.75
N PHE A 74 1.71 -17.11 7.58
CA PHE A 74 3.06 -16.77 7.15
C PHE A 74 3.57 -17.75 6.08
N ILE A 75 3.39 -19.06 6.29
CA ILE A 75 3.78 -20.08 5.31
C ILE A 75 3.03 -19.90 3.98
N PHE A 76 1.71 -19.72 4.01
CA PHE A 76 0.91 -19.52 2.80
C PHE A 76 1.26 -18.20 2.09
N SER A 77 1.52 -17.13 2.83
CA SER A 77 2.01 -15.87 2.30
C SER A 77 3.38 -16.02 1.64
N CYS A 78 4.30 -16.78 2.26
CA CYS A 78 5.58 -17.12 1.65
C CYS A 78 5.40 -17.94 0.36
N ILE A 79 4.52 -18.95 0.36
CA ILE A 79 4.23 -19.73 -0.86
C ILE A 79 3.61 -18.84 -1.95
N TRP A 80 2.74 -17.89 -1.58
CA TRP A 80 2.14 -16.96 -2.53
C TRP A 80 3.17 -16.01 -3.13
N ILE A 81 3.98 -15.36 -2.30
CA ILE A 81 4.99 -14.37 -2.74
C ILE A 81 6.15 -15.05 -3.47
N PHE A 82 6.68 -16.17 -2.96
CA PHE A 82 7.85 -16.84 -3.54
C PHE A 82 7.50 -17.91 -4.58
N GLY A 83 6.28 -18.45 -4.57
CA GLY A 83 5.81 -19.40 -5.57
C GLY A 83 5.10 -18.67 -6.71
N VAL A 84 3.92 -18.13 -6.43
CA VAL A 84 3.09 -17.43 -7.44
C VAL A 84 3.72 -16.10 -7.86
N GLY A 85 4.37 -15.38 -6.95
CA GLY A 85 5.09 -14.14 -7.26
C GLY A 85 6.34 -14.33 -8.13
N ARG A 86 6.77 -15.58 -8.40
CA ARG A 86 7.81 -15.87 -9.41
C ARG A 86 7.25 -16.10 -10.81
N TYR A 87 5.93 -16.19 -10.94
CA TYR A 87 5.25 -16.27 -12.23
C TYR A 87 5.50 -15.00 -13.03
N ASP A 88 5.82 -15.18 -14.30
CA ASP A 88 6.02 -14.08 -15.22
C ASP A 88 4.73 -13.80 -16.00
N PRO A 89 4.06 -12.66 -15.76
CA PRO A 89 2.82 -12.34 -16.43
C PRO A 89 2.99 -12.09 -17.93
N PHE A 90 4.22 -11.80 -18.38
CA PHE A 90 4.53 -11.60 -19.78
C PHE A 90 4.73 -12.92 -20.54
N GLU A 91 5.07 -14.01 -19.85
CA GLU A 91 5.34 -15.31 -20.49
C GLU A 91 4.11 -15.86 -21.20
N SER A 92 2.92 -15.71 -20.62
CA SER A 92 1.66 -16.12 -21.26
C SER A 92 1.28 -15.31 -22.51
N VAL A 93 1.82 -14.09 -22.65
CA VAL A 93 1.49 -13.19 -23.77
C VAL A 93 2.57 -13.24 -24.85
N THR A 94 3.83 -13.36 -24.44
CA THR A 94 4.99 -13.26 -25.34
C THR A 94 5.66 -14.60 -25.61
N GLY A 95 5.37 -15.64 -24.83
CA GLY A 95 6.07 -16.93 -24.88
C GLY A 95 7.47 -16.91 -24.24
N TYR A 96 7.92 -15.77 -23.74
CA TYR A 96 9.23 -15.58 -23.12
C TYR A 96 9.12 -15.04 -21.70
N ARG A 97 10.06 -15.45 -20.85
CA ARG A 97 10.22 -14.89 -19.51
C ARG A 97 10.96 -13.54 -19.58
N LEU A 98 10.25 -12.46 -19.25
CA LEU A 98 10.71 -11.07 -19.30
C LEU A 98 11.08 -10.48 -17.93
N ILE A 99 10.56 -10.99 -16.82
CA ILE A 99 10.92 -10.56 -15.46
C ILE A 99 12.41 -10.81 -15.21
N GLY A 100 13.12 -9.75 -14.79
CA GLY A 100 14.56 -9.77 -14.55
C GLY A 100 15.42 -9.60 -15.82
N LYS A 101 14.79 -9.41 -16.99
CA LYS A 101 15.48 -9.04 -18.22
C LYS A 101 15.69 -7.53 -18.28
N ARG A 102 16.68 -7.10 -19.06
CA ARG A 102 17.00 -5.68 -19.22
C ARG A 102 15.93 -5.04 -20.10
N THR A 103 15.19 -4.09 -19.56
CA THR A 103 14.18 -3.32 -20.27
C THR A 103 14.76 -2.00 -20.74
N VAL A 104 14.57 -1.69 -22.02
CA VAL A 104 14.95 -0.40 -22.60
C VAL A 104 13.74 0.20 -23.31
N THR A 105 13.45 1.47 -23.05
CA THR A 105 12.40 2.19 -23.77
C THR A 105 12.87 2.56 -25.16
N ALA A 106 12.03 2.28 -26.14
CA ALA A 106 12.17 2.65 -27.52
C ALA A 106 11.08 3.64 -27.92
N VAL A 107 11.39 4.54 -28.84
CA VAL A 107 10.49 5.63 -29.24
C VAL A 107 10.27 5.58 -30.75
N VAL A 108 9.00 5.54 -31.17
CA VAL A 108 8.60 5.54 -32.57
C VAL A 108 8.99 6.86 -33.24
N GLN A 109 9.60 6.76 -34.41
CA GLN A 109 10.15 7.86 -35.20
C GLN A 109 9.10 8.51 -36.11
N GLU A 110 9.45 9.64 -36.74
CA GLU A 110 8.50 10.48 -37.50
C GLU A 110 7.89 9.77 -38.70
N ASP A 111 8.61 8.77 -39.23
CA ASP A 111 8.15 7.92 -40.32
C ASP A 111 6.99 7.00 -39.93
N GLY A 112 6.68 6.87 -38.62
CA GLY A 112 5.66 5.96 -38.09
C GLY A 112 5.96 4.47 -38.33
N MET A 113 7.16 4.17 -38.84
CA MET A 113 7.55 2.84 -39.32
C MET A 113 8.82 2.34 -38.63
N SER A 114 9.62 3.22 -38.02
CA SER A 114 10.82 2.85 -37.29
C SER A 114 10.77 3.29 -35.82
N ALA A 115 11.58 2.66 -34.99
CA ALA A 115 11.76 3.00 -33.58
C ALA A 115 13.24 3.13 -33.25
N SER A 116 13.58 4.18 -32.51
CA SER A 116 14.91 4.36 -31.95
C SER A 116 15.01 3.62 -30.62
N VAL A 117 16.03 2.78 -30.48
CA VAL A 117 16.27 1.94 -29.30
C VAL A 117 17.71 2.17 -28.83
N LYS A 118 17.92 2.43 -27.54
CA LYS A 118 19.27 2.50 -26.97
C LYS A 118 19.82 1.08 -26.82
N ASP A 119 20.64 0.62 -27.77
CA ASP A 119 21.10 -0.77 -27.76
C ASP A 119 21.99 -0.99 -26.51
N PRO A 120 21.66 -1.98 -25.66
CA PRO A 120 22.42 -2.25 -24.45
C PRO A 120 23.86 -2.73 -24.67
N ASN A 121 24.25 -3.07 -25.91
CA ASN A 121 25.61 -3.49 -26.31
C ASN A 121 26.44 -2.36 -26.91
N GLU A 122 25.83 -1.52 -27.76
CA GLU A 122 26.54 -0.47 -28.49
C GLU A 122 26.53 0.87 -27.73
N GLY A 123 25.62 1.05 -26.77
CA GLY A 123 25.51 2.26 -25.95
C GLY A 123 24.87 3.45 -26.68
N GLU A 124 24.85 3.42 -28.02
CA GLU A 124 24.20 4.38 -28.90
C GLU A 124 22.77 3.95 -29.29
N HIS A 125 22.01 4.90 -29.84
CA HIS A 125 20.66 4.66 -30.32
C HIS A 125 20.67 4.08 -31.73
N ILE A 126 20.18 2.85 -31.87
CA ILE A 126 20.02 2.16 -33.16
C ILE A 126 18.56 2.30 -33.62
N ILE A 127 18.37 2.62 -34.89
CA ILE A 127 17.04 2.70 -35.52
C ILE A 127 16.69 1.33 -36.07
N TYR A 128 15.60 0.76 -35.58
CA TYR A 128 15.03 -0.50 -36.06
C TYR A 128 13.71 -0.25 -36.77
N ASN A 129 13.43 -0.99 -37.84
CA ASN A 129 12.10 -0.98 -38.43
C ASN A 129 11.12 -1.72 -37.47
N LEU A 130 9.93 -1.16 -37.26
CA LEU A 130 8.90 -1.76 -36.41
C LEU A 130 8.52 -3.16 -36.88
N THR A 131 8.49 -3.40 -38.19
CA THR A 131 8.20 -4.72 -38.75
C THR A 131 9.27 -5.76 -38.39
N ASP A 132 10.53 -5.33 -38.34
CA ASP A 132 11.66 -6.20 -37.99
C ASP A 132 11.64 -6.55 -36.49
N LEU A 133 11.04 -5.68 -35.67
CA LEU A 133 10.75 -5.91 -34.26
C LEU A 133 9.46 -6.72 -34.02
N GLY A 134 8.76 -7.13 -35.09
CA GLY A 134 7.50 -7.88 -35.01
C GLY A 134 6.29 -7.04 -34.58
N ILE A 135 6.38 -5.71 -34.68
CA ILE A 135 5.28 -4.77 -34.40
C ILE A 135 4.63 -4.37 -35.72
N ASP A 136 3.30 -4.47 -35.79
CA ASP A 136 2.54 -3.87 -36.89
C ASP A 136 2.59 -2.34 -36.72
N PRO A 137 3.19 -1.59 -37.66
CA PRO A 137 3.29 -0.14 -37.57
C PRO A 137 1.93 0.57 -37.66
N THR A 138 0.87 -0.13 -38.11
CA THR A 138 -0.47 0.41 -38.25
C THR A 138 -1.02 0.86 -36.88
N GLY A 139 -1.10 2.18 -36.68
CA GLY A 139 -1.65 2.79 -35.46
C GLY A 139 -0.62 3.27 -34.44
N TYR A 140 0.67 3.25 -34.78
CA TYR A 140 1.70 3.96 -34.03
C TYR A 140 2.02 5.31 -34.68
N THR A 141 2.29 6.30 -33.85
CA THR A 141 2.64 7.65 -34.23
C THR A 141 3.93 8.07 -33.54
N TYR A 142 4.56 9.12 -34.06
CA TYR A 142 5.78 9.66 -33.47
C TYR A 142 5.64 9.89 -31.96
N GLY A 143 6.63 9.46 -31.19
CA GLY A 143 6.65 9.61 -29.73
C GLY A 143 5.92 8.49 -28.98
N ASP A 144 5.26 7.55 -29.67
CA ASP A 144 4.74 6.35 -29.03
C ASP A 144 5.90 5.52 -28.45
N ARG A 145 5.71 5.06 -27.21
CA ARG A 145 6.74 4.38 -26.43
C ARG A 145 6.52 2.87 -26.43
N LEU A 146 7.61 2.16 -26.67
CA LEU A 146 7.70 0.71 -26.69
C LEU A 146 8.73 0.27 -25.63
N ASN A 147 8.48 -0.84 -24.96
CA ASN A 147 9.44 -1.49 -24.09
C ASN A 147 10.08 -2.65 -24.85
N THR A 148 11.40 -2.57 -25.03
CA THR A 148 12.23 -3.65 -25.60
C THR A 148 12.86 -4.45 -24.46
N TYR A 149 12.82 -5.78 -24.58
CA TYR A 149 13.31 -6.69 -23.55
C TYR A 149 14.52 -7.45 -24.06
N TRP A 150 15.61 -7.43 -23.29
CA TRP A 150 16.90 -7.96 -23.70
C TRP A 150 17.40 -9.03 -22.73
N SER A 151 17.87 -10.15 -23.27
CA SER A 151 18.55 -11.20 -22.49
C SER A 151 20.04 -11.14 -22.74
N ARG A 152 20.83 -11.13 -21.67
CA ARG A 152 22.27 -11.34 -21.77
C ARG A 152 22.54 -12.81 -22.09
N ASP A 153 23.35 -13.05 -23.10
CA ASP A 153 23.90 -14.36 -23.41
C ASP A 153 25.10 -14.62 -22.49
N GLU A 154 25.12 -15.76 -21.80
CA GLU A 154 26.13 -16.08 -20.79
C GLU A 154 27.50 -16.39 -21.42
N GLU A 155 27.52 -16.87 -22.66
CA GLU A 155 28.77 -17.25 -23.35
C GLU A 155 29.43 -16.05 -24.04
N SER A 156 28.64 -15.27 -24.79
CA SER A 156 29.15 -14.14 -25.58
C SER A 156 29.18 -12.82 -24.82
N ASN A 157 28.51 -12.75 -23.66
CA ASN A 157 28.34 -11.54 -22.87
C ASN A 157 27.56 -10.41 -23.58
N VAL A 158 26.90 -10.73 -24.69
CA VAL A 158 26.12 -9.81 -25.53
C VAL A 158 24.63 -9.92 -25.18
N TYR A 159 23.93 -8.79 -25.14
CA TYR A 159 22.49 -8.71 -25.01
C TYR A 159 21.81 -9.01 -26.35
N ARG A 160 20.89 -9.96 -26.36
CA ARG A 160 20.02 -10.26 -27.49
C ARG A 160 18.60 -9.78 -27.20
N LEU A 161 17.99 -9.11 -28.18
CA LEU A 161 16.59 -8.70 -28.10
C LEU A 161 15.70 -9.95 -28.08
N LEU A 162 14.80 -10.03 -27.10
CA LEU A 162 13.81 -11.09 -26.96
C LEU A 162 12.49 -10.73 -27.63
N THR A 163 11.95 -9.56 -27.25
CA THR A 163 10.63 -9.11 -27.71
C THR A 163 10.48 -7.60 -27.49
N VAL A 164 9.53 -7.01 -28.21
CA VAL A 164 9.10 -5.63 -28.03
C VAL A 164 7.62 -5.61 -27.67
N LEU A 165 7.24 -4.78 -26.69
CA LEU A 165 5.85 -4.60 -26.28
C LEU A 165 5.52 -3.11 -26.18
N PRO A 166 4.35 -2.66 -26.64
CA PRO A 166 3.91 -1.29 -26.39
C PRO A 166 3.83 -0.97 -24.90
N GLU A 167 4.28 0.21 -24.47
CA GLU A 167 4.31 0.59 -23.05
C GLU A 167 2.91 0.49 -22.42
N LYS A 168 1.87 0.91 -23.15
CA LYS A 168 0.46 0.78 -22.73
C LYS A 168 0.02 -0.69 -22.52
N LYS A 169 0.50 -1.61 -23.35
CA LYS A 169 0.21 -3.05 -23.20
C LYS A 169 1.00 -3.66 -22.04
N ALA A 170 2.28 -3.30 -21.91
CA ALA A 170 3.12 -3.77 -20.83
C ALA A 170 2.59 -3.32 -19.45
N SER A 171 2.29 -2.03 -19.30
CA SER A 171 1.70 -1.47 -18.08
C SER A 171 0.33 -2.08 -17.74
N HIS A 172 -0.49 -2.38 -18.75
CA HIS A 172 -1.78 -3.06 -18.53
C HIS A 172 -1.60 -4.48 -17.99
N ILE A 173 -0.63 -5.24 -18.51
CA ILE A 173 -0.29 -6.59 -18.02
C ILE A 173 0.22 -6.52 -16.58
N GLU A 174 1.12 -5.58 -16.29
CA GLU A 174 1.64 -5.35 -14.93
C GLU A 174 0.54 -4.97 -13.95
N TYR A 175 -0.39 -4.10 -14.35
CA TYR A 175 -1.52 -3.69 -13.54
C TYR A 175 -2.44 -4.87 -13.19
N ILE A 176 -2.82 -5.69 -14.19
CA ILE A 176 -3.62 -6.90 -13.99
C ILE A 176 -2.91 -7.87 -13.04
N TYR A 177 -1.60 -8.06 -13.24
CA TYR A 177 -0.80 -8.93 -12.38
C TYR A 177 -0.74 -8.41 -10.95
N GLY A 178 -0.49 -7.12 -10.74
CA GLY A 178 -0.52 -6.49 -9.43
C GLY A 178 -1.88 -6.66 -8.74
N ALA A 179 -2.98 -6.43 -9.47
CA ALA A 179 -4.33 -6.63 -8.96
C ALA A 179 -4.60 -8.10 -8.57
N PHE A 180 -4.16 -9.07 -9.38
CA PHE A 180 -4.26 -10.49 -9.07
C PHE A 180 -3.45 -10.87 -7.82
N MET A 181 -2.22 -10.38 -7.72
CA MET A 181 -1.33 -10.65 -6.59
C MET A 181 -1.91 -10.13 -5.27
N ILE A 182 -2.43 -8.90 -5.26
CA ILE A 182 -3.10 -8.30 -4.11
C ILE A 182 -4.38 -9.08 -3.76
N THR A 183 -5.20 -9.39 -4.76
CA THR A 183 -6.48 -10.10 -4.55
C THR A 183 -6.26 -11.47 -3.95
N GLY A 184 -5.31 -12.26 -4.45
CA GLY A 184 -5.03 -13.58 -3.90
C GLY A 184 -4.41 -13.53 -2.50
N TYR A 185 -3.55 -12.55 -2.22
CA TYR A 185 -3.04 -12.32 -0.87
C TYR A 185 -4.15 -11.99 0.14
N LEU A 186 -5.08 -11.10 -0.24
CA LEU A 186 -6.26 -10.79 0.57
C LEU A 186 -7.16 -12.02 0.75
N GLY A 187 -7.31 -12.85 -0.28
CA GLY A 187 -8.02 -14.13 -0.22
C GLY A 187 -7.47 -15.05 0.87
N ILE A 188 -6.14 -15.19 0.97
CA ILE A 188 -5.49 -16.00 2.01
C ILE A 188 -5.84 -15.48 3.41
N ILE A 189 -5.81 -14.15 3.61
CA ILE A 189 -6.17 -13.52 4.89
C ILE A 189 -7.63 -13.83 5.25
N VAL A 190 -8.55 -13.60 4.32
CA VAL A 190 -10.00 -13.75 4.57
C VAL A 190 -10.35 -15.21 4.86
N VAL A 191 -9.86 -16.15 4.04
CA VAL A 191 -10.10 -17.59 4.25
C VAL A 191 -9.50 -18.06 5.57
N GLY A 192 -8.28 -17.62 5.86
CA GLY A 192 -7.59 -17.93 7.09
C GLY A 192 -8.35 -17.44 8.34
N LEU A 193 -8.81 -16.18 8.33
CA LEU A 193 -9.63 -15.61 9.38
C LEU A 193 -10.95 -16.38 9.52
N ALA A 194 -11.62 -16.70 8.41
CA ALA A 194 -12.86 -17.48 8.44
C ALA A 194 -12.66 -18.84 9.14
N ILE A 195 -11.60 -19.58 8.78
CA ILE A 195 -11.26 -20.86 9.43
C ILE A 195 -10.99 -20.67 10.92
N PHE A 196 -10.22 -19.63 11.30
CA PHE A 196 -9.93 -19.31 12.69
C PHE A 196 -11.22 -19.06 13.49
N PHE A 197 -12.12 -18.23 12.97
CA PHE A 197 -13.39 -17.91 13.63
C PHE A 197 -14.36 -19.10 13.67
N ILE A 198 -14.43 -19.92 12.62
CA ILE A 198 -15.22 -21.16 12.63
C ILE A 198 -14.71 -22.10 13.71
N ARG A 199 -13.40 -22.32 13.77
CA ARG A 199 -12.77 -23.17 14.78
C ARG A 199 -13.05 -22.65 16.18
N ARG A 200 -12.82 -21.34 16.42
CA ARG A 200 -13.14 -20.69 17.70
C ARG A 200 -14.61 -20.90 18.08
N ARG A 201 -15.54 -20.70 17.14
CA ARG A 201 -16.97 -20.89 17.37
C ARG A 201 -17.34 -22.33 17.75
N ILE A 202 -16.68 -23.33 17.17
CA ILE A 202 -16.91 -24.75 17.51
C ILE A 202 -16.49 -25.04 18.96
N TYR A 203 -15.29 -24.60 19.36
CA TYR A 203 -14.74 -24.92 20.69
C TYR A 203 -15.28 -24.03 21.81
N THR A 204 -15.49 -22.75 21.57
CA THR A 204 -15.85 -21.77 22.61
C THR A 204 -17.27 -21.24 22.48
N GLY A 205 -18.01 -21.61 21.43
CA GLY A 205 -19.37 -21.11 21.17
C GLY A 205 -20.44 -21.59 22.16
N TRP A 206 -20.12 -22.57 23.02
CA TRP A 206 -21.00 -23.00 24.11
C TRP A 206 -21.00 -22.02 25.30
N PHE A 207 -19.92 -21.24 25.47
CA PHE A 207 -19.73 -20.42 26.65
C PHE A 207 -20.74 -19.27 26.74
N PRO A 208 -21.02 -18.48 25.68
CA PRO A 208 -22.04 -17.43 25.76
C PRO A 208 -23.44 -17.91 26.18
N PRO A 209 -24.03 -18.95 25.57
CA PRO A 209 -25.35 -19.43 25.99
C PRO A 209 -25.32 -20.10 27.39
N PHE A 210 -24.19 -20.67 27.80
CA PHE A 210 -24.02 -21.22 29.15
C PHE A 210 -23.95 -20.09 30.19
N TYR A 211 -23.16 -19.06 29.94
CA TYR A 211 -23.01 -17.89 30.81
C TYR A 211 -24.35 -17.19 31.05
N TYR A 212 -25.18 -17.03 30.01
CA TYR A 212 -26.52 -16.45 30.19
C TYR A 212 -27.46 -17.34 31.02
N ARG A 213 -27.34 -18.67 30.91
CA ARG A 213 -28.09 -19.61 31.76
C ARG A 213 -27.62 -19.53 33.21
N MET A 214 -26.31 -19.39 33.42
CA MET A 214 -25.68 -19.18 34.72
C MET A 214 -26.12 -17.87 35.38
N GLU A 215 -26.11 -16.77 34.62
CA GLU A 215 -26.58 -15.45 35.08
C GLU A 215 -28.05 -15.52 35.55
N LYS A 216 -28.90 -16.18 34.75
CA LYS A 216 -30.31 -16.42 35.09
C LYS A 216 -30.46 -17.28 36.35
N PHE A 217 -29.73 -18.38 36.43
CA PHE A 217 -29.71 -19.24 37.62
C PHE A 217 -29.35 -18.46 38.89
N CYS A 218 -28.29 -17.64 38.84
CA CYS A 218 -27.86 -16.85 39.98
C CYS A 218 -28.92 -15.83 40.42
N SER A 219 -29.70 -15.30 39.47
CA SER A 219 -30.82 -14.41 39.74
C SER A 219 -32.03 -15.16 40.34
N ASP A 220 -32.48 -16.23 39.69
CA ASP A 220 -33.69 -17.00 40.06
C ASP A 220 -33.56 -17.61 41.47
N TYR A 221 -32.37 -18.10 41.82
CA TYR A 221 -32.08 -18.71 43.12
C TYR A 221 -31.42 -17.74 44.11
N LYS A 222 -31.38 -16.44 43.81
CA LYS A 222 -30.82 -15.37 44.67
C LYS A 222 -29.40 -15.66 45.18
N VAL A 223 -28.58 -16.33 44.35
CA VAL A 223 -27.22 -16.75 44.70
C VAL A 223 -26.35 -15.56 45.09
N TYR A 224 -26.54 -14.41 44.43
CA TYR A 224 -25.83 -13.16 44.74
C TYR A 224 -26.08 -12.64 46.17
N GLN A 225 -27.23 -12.93 46.78
CA GLN A 225 -27.48 -12.54 48.18
C GLN A 225 -26.70 -13.40 49.17
N ARG A 226 -26.35 -14.62 48.77
CA ARG A 226 -25.59 -15.58 49.60
C ARG A 226 -24.08 -15.42 49.45
N TYR A 227 -23.63 -14.92 48.30
CA TYR A 227 -22.22 -14.61 48.01
C TYR A 227 -22.07 -13.20 47.40
N PRO A 228 -22.22 -12.13 48.20
CA PRO A 228 -22.25 -10.75 47.71
C PRO A 228 -20.88 -10.23 47.22
N ASP A 229 -19.78 -10.79 47.74
CA ASP A 229 -18.41 -10.37 47.41
C ASP A 229 -17.80 -11.15 46.22
N CYS A 230 -18.55 -12.08 45.64
CA CYS A 230 -18.10 -12.93 44.54
C CYS A 230 -18.59 -12.42 43.18
N ASP A 231 -17.77 -12.57 42.14
CA ASP A 231 -18.24 -12.39 40.77
C ASP A 231 -19.26 -13.48 40.37
N THR A 232 -19.98 -13.31 39.26
CA THR A 232 -21.03 -14.26 38.84
C THR A 232 -20.52 -15.69 38.69
N VAL A 233 -19.25 -15.86 38.29
CA VAL A 233 -18.64 -17.18 38.12
C VAL A 233 -18.36 -17.83 39.47
N ASP A 234 -17.78 -17.05 40.38
CA ASP A 234 -17.35 -17.50 41.70
C ASP A 234 -18.52 -17.75 42.63
N ALA A 235 -19.56 -16.92 42.56
CA ALA A 235 -20.82 -17.13 43.27
C ALA A 235 -21.52 -18.42 42.82
N PHE A 236 -21.51 -18.68 41.50
CA PHE A 236 -22.09 -19.89 40.92
C PHE A 236 -21.34 -21.16 41.34
N ILE A 237 -20.01 -21.14 41.28
CA ILE A 237 -19.16 -22.26 41.71
C ILE A 237 -19.33 -22.52 43.21
N SER A 238 -19.36 -21.47 44.04
CA SER A 238 -19.49 -21.59 45.49
C SER A 238 -20.84 -22.23 45.88
N TYR A 239 -21.93 -21.78 45.26
CA TYR A 239 -23.25 -22.39 45.48
C TYR A 239 -23.30 -23.87 45.07
N GLY A 240 -22.71 -24.21 43.92
CA GLY A 240 -22.70 -25.59 43.45
C GLY A 240 -21.80 -26.52 44.28
N ASN A 241 -20.73 -25.99 44.89
CA ASN A 241 -19.90 -26.75 45.83
C ASN A 241 -20.65 -27.05 47.15
N ASP A 242 -21.42 -26.09 47.65
CA ASP A 242 -22.18 -26.26 48.89
C ASP A 242 -23.35 -27.25 48.72
N ASN A 243 -23.93 -27.36 47.52
CA ASN A 243 -25.12 -28.18 47.27
C ASN A 243 -25.07 -28.91 45.91
N PRO A 244 -24.15 -29.87 45.68
CA PRO A 244 -23.83 -30.38 44.34
C PRO A 244 -24.98 -31.10 43.63
N TYR A 245 -25.75 -31.92 44.35
CA TYR A 245 -26.88 -32.66 43.76
C TYR A 245 -28.10 -31.78 43.51
N GLU A 246 -28.38 -30.84 44.42
CA GLU A 246 -29.49 -29.90 44.28
C GLU A 246 -29.20 -28.89 43.16
N PHE A 247 -27.98 -28.39 43.09
CA PHE A 247 -27.47 -27.56 42.01
C PHE A 247 -27.66 -28.24 40.65
N ALA A 248 -27.22 -29.50 40.48
CA ALA A 248 -27.34 -30.20 39.21
C ALA A 248 -28.80 -30.29 38.74
N ARG A 249 -29.73 -30.56 39.66
CA ARG A 249 -31.17 -30.61 39.36
C ARG A 249 -31.75 -29.23 39.02
N GLN A 250 -31.44 -28.21 39.80
CA GLN A 250 -31.94 -26.85 39.61
C GLN A 250 -31.38 -26.21 38.32
N PHE A 251 -30.08 -26.40 38.05
CA PHE A 251 -29.43 -25.88 36.86
C PHE A 251 -29.91 -26.60 35.58
N ALA A 252 -30.16 -27.91 35.65
CA ALA A 252 -30.78 -28.66 34.55
C ALA A 252 -32.18 -28.15 34.21
N ALA A 253 -32.97 -27.76 35.21
CA ALA A 253 -34.29 -27.15 35.01
C ALA A 253 -34.23 -25.69 34.51
N THR A 254 -33.09 -25.03 34.64
CA THR A 254 -32.93 -23.62 34.26
C THR A 254 -32.69 -23.51 32.75
N HIS A 255 -33.65 -22.95 32.04
CA HIS A 255 -33.53 -22.68 30.60
C HIS A 255 -33.86 -21.23 30.27
N LEU A 256 -33.14 -20.71 29.28
CA LEU A 256 -33.44 -19.42 28.67
C LEU A 256 -34.72 -19.56 27.84
N THR A 257 -35.67 -18.66 28.04
CA THR A 257 -36.86 -18.57 27.20
C THR A 257 -36.47 -18.16 25.78
N VAL A 258 -37.37 -18.41 24.80
CA VAL A 258 -37.13 -18.04 23.40
C VAL A 258 -36.88 -16.53 23.26
N GLU A 259 -37.59 -15.71 24.03
CA GLU A 259 -37.46 -14.25 23.98
C GLU A 259 -36.17 -13.74 24.64
N GLU A 260 -35.76 -14.27 25.79
CA GLU A 260 -34.47 -13.94 26.43
C GLU A 260 -33.30 -14.27 25.49
N ARG A 261 -33.36 -15.43 24.82
CA ARG A 261 -32.34 -15.86 23.85
C ARG A 261 -32.31 -14.93 22.64
N LYS A 262 -33.46 -14.47 22.16
CA LYS A 262 -33.59 -13.53 21.03
C LYS A 262 -33.07 -12.14 21.39
N GLN A 263 -33.35 -11.66 22.60
CA GLN A 263 -32.86 -10.37 23.10
C GLN A 263 -31.33 -10.36 23.24
N LYS A 264 -30.75 -11.34 23.93
CA LYS A 264 -29.28 -11.44 24.07
C LYS A 264 -28.57 -11.62 22.72
N ARG A 265 -29.19 -12.35 21.77
CA ARG A 265 -28.67 -12.48 20.39
C ARG A 265 -28.73 -11.14 19.64
N ARG A 266 -29.83 -10.39 19.74
CA ARG A 266 -29.95 -9.04 19.15
C ARG A 266 -28.89 -8.10 19.69
N THR A 267 -28.69 -8.05 21.00
CA THR A 267 -27.66 -7.20 21.61
C THR A 267 -26.27 -7.54 21.07
N MET A 268 -25.91 -8.82 21.00
CA MET A 268 -24.62 -9.25 20.44
C MET A 268 -24.47 -8.88 18.96
N VAL A 269 -25.51 -9.06 18.14
CA VAL A 269 -25.49 -8.69 16.71
C VAL A 269 -25.36 -7.18 16.52
N ILE A 270 -26.04 -6.39 17.33
CA ILE A 270 -25.94 -4.93 17.30
C ILE A 270 -24.52 -4.49 17.69
N THR A 271 -23.95 -5.03 18.78
CA THR A 271 -22.59 -4.70 19.20
C THR A 271 -21.56 -5.05 18.13
N VAL A 272 -21.62 -6.26 17.55
CA VAL A 272 -20.68 -6.68 16.49
C VAL A 272 -20.88 -5.86 15.21
N GLY A 273 -22.13 -5.58 14.82
CA GLY A 273 -22.44 -4.77 13.64
C GLY A 273 -21.93 -3.34 13.76
N ILE A 274 -22.07 -2.72 14.93
CA ILE A 274 -21.53 -1.38 15.20
C ILE A 274 -19.99 -1.39 15.15
N SER A 275 -19.32 -2.41 15.70
CA SER A 275 -17.86 -2.51 15.62
C SER A 275 -17.35 -2.64 14.18
N ILE A 276 -18.05 -3.40 13.33
CA ILE A 276 -17.70 -3.54 11.91
C ILE A 276 -17.91 -2.23 11.16
N LEU A 277 -19.01 -1.52 11.43
CA LEU A 277 -19.28 -0.20 10.84
C LEU A 277 -18.22 0.84 11.23
N ILE A 278 -17.78 0.83 12.49
CA ILE A 278 -16.69 1.71 12.96
C ILE A 278 -15.38 1.39 12.23
N MET A 279 -15.03 0.10 12.10
CA MET A 279 -13.83 -0.30 11.36
C MET A 279 -13.90 0.12 9.88
N ALA A 280 -15.05 -0.07 9.22
CA ALA A 280 -15.25 0.36 7.84
C ALA A 280 -15.15 1.88 7.67
N ALA A 281 -15.70 2.64 8.62
CA ALA A 281 -15.61 4.10 8.63
C ALA A 281 -14.16 4.59 8.81
N ILE A 282 -13.37 3.93 9.67
CA ILE A 282 -11.94 4.23 9.85
C ILE A 282 -11.16 3.98 8.56
N ILE A 283 -11.40 2.84 7.90
CA ILE A 283 -10.73 2.51 6.62
C ILE A 283 -11.10 3.52 5.53
N LEU A 284 -12.38 3.91 5.44
CA LEU A 284 -12.83 4.95 4.52
C LEU A 284 -12.18 6.31 4.81
N ALA A 285 -12.10 6.70 6.09
CA ALA A 285 -11.45 7.95 6.48
C ALA A 285 -9.96 7.97 6.12
N ILE A 286 -9.22 6.88 6.38
CA ILE A 286 -7.81 6.78 6.02
C ILE A 286 -7.63 6.87 4.49
N THR A 287 -8.44 6.12 3.73
CA THR A 287 -8.39 6.16 2.26
C THR A 287 -8.69 7.56 1.73
N LEU A 288 -9.65 8.26 2.33
CA LEU A 288 -10.00 9.64 1.96
C LEU A 288 -8.90 10.64 2.32
N ILE A 289 -8.27 10.51 3.48
CA ILE A 289 -7.15 11.37 3.89
C ILE A 289 -6.00 11.24 2.90
N VAL A 290 -5.63 10.01 2.53
CA VAL A 290 -4.55 9.76 1.57
C VAL A 290 -4.91 10.34 0.19
N SER A 291 -6.13 10.11 -0.31
CA SER A 291 -6.52 10.62 -1.63
C SER A 291 -6.61 12.14 -1.68
N VAL A 292 -7.11 12.78 -0.61
CA VAL A 292 -7.16 14.24 -0.49
C VAL A 292 -5.75 14.81 -0.40
N GLN A 293 -4.85 14.19 0.37
CA GLN A 293 -3.46 14.64 0.47
C GLN A 293 -2.77 14.58 -0.91
N THR A 294 -2.91 13.47 -1.64
CA THR A 294 -2.36 13.34 -3.00
C THR A 294 -2.94 14.39 -3.97
N ALA A 295 -4.24 14.69 -3.87
CA ALA A 295 -4.86 15.71 -4.70
C ALA A 295 -4.36 17.14 -4.36
N ILE A 296 -4.15 17.44 -3.07
CA ILE A 296 -3.59 18.71 -2.62
C ILE A 296 -2.13 18.85 -3.09
N ASP A 297 -1.33 17.80 -2.94
CA ASP A 297 0.07 17.79 -3.37
C ASP A 297 0.19 18.03 -4.88
N ASN A 298 -0.67 17.39 -5.68
CA ASN A 298 -0.73 17.63 -7.13
C ASN A 298 -1.10 19.08 -7.47
N ARG A 299 -2.14 19.62 -6.83
CA ARG A 299 -2.57 21.02 -7.08
C ARG A 299 -1.49 22.02 -6.68
N ASN A 300 -0.78 21.78 -5.59
CA ASN A 300 0.32 22.62 -5.15
C ASN A 300 1.50 22.55 -6.14
N ASN A 301 1.77 21.37 -6.70
CA ASN A 301 2.81 21.20 -7.73
C ASN A 301 2.45 21.91 -9.04
N GLU A 302 1.19 21.84 -9.47
CA GLU A 302 0.69 22.59 -10.63
C GLU A 302 0.83 24.10 -10.42
N ALA A 303 0.38 24.62 -9.28
CA ALA A 303 0.49 26.05 -8.95
C ALA A 303 1.95 26.52 -8.91
N ARG A 304 2.86 25.71 -8.35
CA ARG A 304 4.30 25.98 -8.34
C ARG A 304 4.86 26.04 -9.76
N THR A 305 4.51 25.08 -10.59
CA THR A 305 4.97 25.01 -11.99
C THR A 305 4.53 26.23 -12.78
N VAL A 306 3.30 26.71 -12.55
CA VAL A 306 2.80 27.95 -13.16
C VAL A 306 3.61 29.17 -12.70
N LYS A 307 3.88 29.31 -11.40
CA LYS A 307 4.70 30.43 -10.88
C LYS A 307 6.11 30.45 -11.46
N VAL A 308 6.78 29.29 -11.49
CA VAL A 308 8.13 29.19 -12.10
C VAL A 308 8.07 29.57 -13.58
N LEU A 309 6.99 29.21 -14.28
CA LEU A 309 6.82 29.58 -15.69
C LEU A 309 6.59 31.10 -15.86
N GLU A 310 5.84 31.74 -14.97
CA GLU A 310 5.60 33.19 -14.97
C GLU A 310 6.92 33.96 -14.76
N GLU A 311 7.69 33.59 -13.73
CA GLU A 311 9.00 34.19 -13.44
C GLU A 311 10.01 33.97 -14.58
N LEU A 312 10.06 32.75 -15.13
CA LEU A 312 10.91 32.45 -16.27
C LEU A 312 10.52 33.27 -17.50
N GLN A 313 9.22 33.48 -17.72
CA GLN A 313 8.73 34.31 -18.84
C GLN A 313 9.09 35.78 -18.65
N SER A 314 8.93 36.34 -17.45
CA SER A 314 9.34 37.72 -17.13
C SER A 314 10.86 37.92 -17.34
N ALA A 315 11.67 36.91 -16.99
CA ALA A 315 13.10 36.90 -17.30
C ALA A 315 13.41 36.83 -18.80
N ILE A 316 12.63 36.07 -19.58
CA ILE A 316 12.76 36.00 -21.06
C ILE A 316 12.43 37.35 -21.70
N ASP A 317 11.43 38.06 -21.18
CA ASP A 317 10.98 39.36 -21.66
C ASP A 317 11.90 40.51 -21.22
N GLY A 318 12.90 40.22 -20.37
CA GLY A 318 13.94 41.15 -19.94
C GLY A 318 13.52 42.09 -18.82
N GLU A 319 12.46 41.76 -18.09
CA GLU A 319 11.99 42.54 -16.93
C GLU A 319 12.84 42.28 -15.67
N VAL A 320 13.51 41.14 -15.63
CA VAL A 320 14.40 40.72 -14.53
C VAL A 320 15.86 40.88 -14.96
N GLU A 321 16.65 41.62 -14.18
CA GLU A 321 18.09 41.78 -14.43
C GLU A 321 18.91 40.60 -13.86
N PRO A 322 19.97 40.15 -14.57
CA PRO A 322 20.88 39.11 -14.06
C PRO A 322 21.64 39.58 -12.82
N LEU A 323 22.05 38.64 -11.97
CA LEU A 323 22.82 38.94 -10.75
C LEU A 323 24.27 39.39 -11.06
N GLY A 324 24.77 39.09 -12.27
CA GLY A 324 26.05 39.54 -12.81
C GLY A 324 27.12 38.43 -12.89
N ASP A 325 28.16 38.67 -13.71
CA ASP A 325 29.17 37.68 -14.17
C ASP A 325 30.04 37.00 -13.07
N GLN A 326 29.81 37.27 -11.78
CA GLN A 326 30.65 36.79 -10.67
C GLN A 326 29.90 36.08 -9.53
N SER A 327 28.59 35.82 -9.65
CA SER A 327 27.86 35.07 -8.61
C SER A 327 27.92 33.55 -8.83
N GLU A 328 28.18 32.78 -7.77
CA GLU A 328 27.97 31.31 -7.75
C GLU A 328 26.47 30.91 -7.73
N TYR A 329 25.62 31.91 -7.93
CA TYR A 329 24.19 31.90 -7.72
C TYR A 329 23.49 32.47 -8.96
N TYR A 330 22.30 31.94 -9.23
CA TYR A 330 21.54 32.18 -10.44
C TYR A 330 20.13 32.62 -10.09
N ASN A 331 19.66 33.70 -10.68
CA ASN A 331 18.23 33.96 -10.82
C ASN A 331 17.72 33.44 -12.18
N PHE A 332 16.42 33.60 -12.47
CA PHE A 332 15.86 33.13 -13.75
C PHE A 332 16.47 33.83 -14.98
N ALA A 333 16.90 35.10 -14.86
CA ALA A 333 17.60 35.79 -15.95
C ALA A 333 18.98 35.17 -16.22
N ASP A 334 19.73 34.81 -15.18
CA ASP A 334 21.01 34.11 -15.32
C ASP A 334 20.83 32.71 -15.94
N MET A 335 19.77 31.98 -15.56
CA MET A 335 19.42 30.68 -16.16
C MET A 335 19.11 30.80 -17.66
N VAL A 336 18.33 31.82 -18.05
CA VAL A 336 17.98 32.09 -19.46
C VAL A 336 19.22 32.47 -20.26
N ASN A 337 20.06 33.36 -19.73
CA ASN A 337 21.31 33.77 -20.38
C ASN A 337 22.22 32.58 -20.62
N ARG A 338 22.43 31.75 -19.58
CA ARG A 338 23.22 30.52 -19.69
C ARG A 338 22.65 29.54 -20.72
N ALA A 339 21.32 29.41 -20.79
CA ALA A 339 20.67 28.57 -21.78
C ALA A 339 20.90 29.06 -23.22
N LYS A 340 20.86 30.37 -23.44
CA LYS A 340 21.18 30.99 -24.75
C LYS A 340 22.66 30.85 -25.11
N GLU A 341 23.55 31.03 -24.14
CA GLU A 341 25.00 30.88 -24.31
C GLU A 341 25.43 29.44 -24.60
N SER A 342 24.64 28.46 -24.19
CA SER A 342 24.90 27.04 -24.48
C SER A 342 24.91 26.74 -25.99
N PHE A 343 24.16 27.53 -26.78
CA PHE A 343 24.14 27.45 -28.25
C PHE A 343 24.14 28.85 -28.89
N PRO A 344 25.33 29.50 -29.01
CA PRO A 344 25.42 30.88 -29.46
C PRO A 344 24.86 31.07 -30.87
N GLY A 345 23.90 31.98 -31.03
CA GLY A 345 23.32 32.35 -32.33
C GLY A 345 22.35 31.31 -32.91
N GLU A 346 21.89 30.34 -32.10
CA GLU A 346 20.87 29.38 -32.49
C GLU A 346 19.60 29.56 -31.66
N THR A 347 18.44 29.24 -32.26
CA THR A 347 17.18 29.14 -31.53
C THR A 347 17.25 27.96 -30.56
N VAL A 348 17.08 28.22 -29.26
CA VAL A 348 17.16 27.22 -28.19
C VAL A 348 15.75 26.83 -27.76
N TYR A 349 15.48 25.54 -27.76
CA TYR A 349 14.24 24.96 -27.26
C TYR A 349 14.48 24.41 -25.87
N TYR A 350 13.60 24.72 -24.91
CA TYR A 350 13.74 24.26 -23.54
C TYR A 350 12.52 23.51 -23.04
N LYS A 351 12.77 22.48 -22.24
CA LYS A 351 11.77 21.80 -21.43
C LYS A 351 12.05 22.09 -19.96
N LEU A 352 11.05 22.63 -19.28
CA LEU A 352 11.09 22.95 -17.87
C LEU A 352 10.54 21.78 -17.06
N VAL A 353 11.28 21.37 -16.02
CA VAL A 353 10.83 20.36 -15.06
C VAL A 353 10.99 20.95 -13.66
N THR A 354 9.90 20.96 -12.90
CA THR A 354 9.81 21.56 -11.57
C THR A 354 9.45 20.51 -10.53
N THR A 355 10.10 20.60 -9.37
CA THR A 355 9.79 19.81 -8.17
C THR A 355 9.70 20.71 -6.96
N ASP A 356 9.55 20.15 -5.76
CA ASP A 356 9.65 20.87 -4.49
C ASP A 356 11.08 21.26 -4.13
N GLU A 357 12.06 20.49 -4.60
CA GLU A 357 13.46 20.66 -4.24
C GLU A 357 14.28 21.40 -5.31
N TYR A 358 13.87 21.35 -6.58
CA TYR A 358 14.66 21.90 -7.67
C TYR A 358 13.84 22.33 -8.89
N VAL A 359 14.46 23.19 -9.70
CA VAL A 359 14.08 23.51 -11.08
C VAL A 359 15.11 22.89 -12.01
N SER A 360 14.68 22.30 -13.12
CA SER A 360 15.57 21.80 -14.17
C SER A 360 15.19 22.35 -15.53
N LEU A 361 16.18 22.85 -16.25
CA LEU A 361 16.06 23.26 -17.65
C LEU A 361 16.78 22.23 -18.51
N ILE A 362 16.06 21.70 -19.50
CA ILE A 362 16.61 20.79 -20.49
C ILE A 362 16.53 21.48 -21.84
N ILE A 363 17.68 21.74 -22.46
CA ILE A 363 17.76 22.63 -23.63
C ILE A 363 18.45 21.96 -24.81
N THR A 364 18.00 22.31 -26.01
CA THR A 364 18.53 21.81 -27.28
C THR A 364 18.30 22.81 -28.42
N THR A 365 18.80 22.51 -29.62
CA THR A 365 18.52 23.30 -30.84
C THR A 365 17.94 22.43 -31.95
N GLU A 366 17.32 23.07 -32.95
CA GLU A 366 16.77 22.41 -34.14
C GLU A 366 17.84 21.64 -34.94
N LYS A 367 19.12 22.01 -34.80
CA LYS A 367 20.24 21.29 -35.44
C LYS A 367 20.59 19.96 -34.76
N LYS A 368 19.90 19.60 -33.66
CA LYS A 368 19.92 18.28 -33.00
C LYS A 368 21.31 17.78 -32.60
N LYS A 369 22.22 18.68 -32.18
CA LYS A 369 23.61 18.28 -31.91
C LYS A 369 23.88 17.75 -30.51
N ASN A 370 23.27 18.31 -29.47
CA ASN A 370 23.46 17.94 -28.06
C ASN A 370 22.25 18.37 -27.22
N VAL A 371 21.98 17.69 -26.10
CA VAL A 371 21.03 18.15 -25.07
C VAL A 371 21.81 18.60 -23.84
N TYR A 372 21.57 19.82 -23.37
CA TYR A 372 22.10 20.28 -22.09
C TYR A 372 21.03 20.16 -21.01
N PHE A 373 21.46 19.73 -19.83
CA PHE A 373 20.63 19.58 -18.64
C PHE A 373 21.26 20.35 -17.50
N ASP A 374 20.54 21.34 -16.99
CA ASP A 374 20.92 22.09 -15.81
C ASP A 374 19.85 21.92 -14.71
N ARG A 375 20.30 21.60 -13.50
CA ARG A 375 19.46 21.53 -12.29
C ARG A 375 19.90 22.57 -11.28
N TYR A 376 18.90 23.27 -10.76
CA TYR A 376 19.06 24.40 -9.86
C TYR A 376 18.23 24.19 -8.59
N MET A 377 18.86 24.37 -7.44
CA MET A 377 18.20 24.27 -6.13
C MET A 377 18.05 25.66 -5.50
N PRO A 378 16.93 25.97 -4.84
CA PRO A 378 16.77 27.24 -4.14
C PRO A 378 17.73 27.32 -2.95
N VAL A 379 18.35 28.49 -2.75
CA VAL A 379 19.31 28.73 -1.65
C VAL A 379 18.57 29.16 -0.38
N ASP A 380 17.59 30.04 -0.53
CA ASP A 380 16.70 30.50 0.52
C ASP A 380 15.31 30.75 -0.09
N GLY A 381 14.26 30.17 0.49
CA GLY A 381 12.91 30.12 -0.08
C GLY A 381 12.55 28.81 -0.78
N ASN A 382 11.35 28.74 -1.39
CA ASN A 382 10.90 27.57 -2.14
C ASN A 382 11.01 27.81 -3.65
N VAL A 383 11.06 26.71 -4.40
CA VAL A 383 10.96 26.75 -5.87
C VAL A 383 9.71 27.54 -6.28
N GLY A 384 9.91 28.62 -7.06
CA GLY A 384 8.84 29.47 -7.59
C GLY A 384 8.35 30.61 -6.68
N ASP A 385 9.03 30.90 -5.56
CA ASP A 385 8.81 32.15 -4.84
C ASP A 385 9.55 33.33 -5.55
N GLU A 386 9.01 34.55 -5.43
CA GLU A 386 9.62 35.78 -5.97
C GLU A 386 11.01 36.02 -5.33
N ASP A 387 11.95 36.56 -6.12
CA ASP A 387 13.32 36.90 -5.69
C ASP A 387 14.16 35.72 -5.15
N VAL A 388 13.73 34.47 -5.38
CA VAL A 388 14.52 33.30 -4.96
C VAL A 388 15.77 33.17 -5.80
N VAL A 389 16.87 33.04 -5.08
CA VAL A 389 18.19 32.77 -5.65
C VAL A 389 18.43 31.27 -5.67
N TYR A 390 18.89 30.77 -6.82
CA TYR A 390 19.18 29.36 -7.02
C TYR A 390 20.69 29.10 -7.08
N LYS A 391 21.08 27.89 -6.71
CA LYS A 391 22.43 27.36 -6.92
C LYS A 391 22.38 26.26 -7.96
N LEU A 392 23.24 26.33 -8.97
CA LEU A 392 23.42 25.26 -9.94
C LEU A 392 24.03 24.05 -9.23
N GLU A 393 23.29 22.95 -9.18
CA GLU A 393 23.71 21.70 -8.54
C GLU A 393 24.36 20.76 -9.57
N ILE A 394 23.74 20.65 -10.74
CA ILE A 394 24.15 19.74 -11.80
C ILE A 394 24.08 20.47 -13.13
N SER A 395 25.15 20.40 -13.92
CA SER A 395 25.17 20.82 -15.32
C SER A 395 25.84 19.73 -16.12
N MET A 396 25.14 19.18 -17.10
CA MET A 396 25.65 18.10 -17.93
C MET A 396 25.15 18.19 -19.37
N VAL A 397 25.92 17.64 -20.28
CA VAL A 397 25.47 17.34 -21.64
C VAL A 397 25.03 15.89 -21.66
N SER A 398 23.76 15.65 -21.96
CA SER A 398 23.18 14.31 -22.00
C SER A 398 23.09 13.83 -23.44
N ASP A 399 23.70 12.68 -23.70
CA ASP A 399 23.49 11.85 -24.90
C ASP A 399 22.29 10.90 -24.75
N ALA A 400 21.75 10.78 -23.53
CA ALA A 400 20.68 9.86 -23.19
C ALA A 400 19.27 10.43 -23.42
N MET A 401 19.11 11.75 -23.55
CA MET A 401 17.89 12.39 -24.03
C MET A 401 18.09 12.82 -25.47
N GLN A 402 17.17 12.45 -26.37
CA GLN A 402 17.25 12.88 -27.75
C GLN A 402 16.82 14.35 -27.87
N PRO A 403 17.53 15.18 -28.66
CA PRO A 403 17.08 16.53 -29.03
C PRO A 403 15.62 16.57 -29.51
N ASP A 404 15.19 15.52 -30.20
CA ASP A 404 13.85 15.42 -30.79
C ASP A 404 12.74 15.30 -29.75
N ASP A 405 13.00 14.60 -28.63
CA ASP A 405 12.05 14.47 -27.52
C ASP A 405 11.73 15.83 -26.88
N ILE A 406 12.66 16.79 -26.98
CA ILE A 406 12.48 18.16 -26.50
C ILE A 406 11.84 19.00 -27.60
N LEU A 407 12.30 18.91 -28.85
CA LEU A 407 11.77 19.73 -29.97
C LEU A 407 10.28 19.54 -30.25
N HIS A 408 9.70 18.39 -29.90
CA HIS A 408 8.27 18.13 -30.15
C HIS A 408 7.39 18.28 -28.89
N ASN A 409 8.01 18.47 -27.72
CA ASN A 409 7.33 18.63 -26.43
C ASN A 409 8.11 19.57 -25.49
N TYR A 410 8.52 20.71 -26.04
CA TYR A 410 9.22 21.78 -25.32
C TYR A 410 8.22 22.65 -24.56
N THR A 411 8.68 23.22 -23.46
CA THR A 411 7.94 24.21 -22.69
C THR A 411 8.00 25.58 -23.33
N GLY A 412 9.14 25.96 -23.93
CA GLY A 412 9.27 27.23 -24.65
C GLY A 412 10.50 27.31 -25.55
N ILE A 413 10.64 28.47 -26.19
CA ILE A 413 11.74 28.78 -27.12
C ILE A 413 12.44 30.05 -26.65
N LEU A 414 13.77 30.02 -26.63
CA LEU A 414 14.64 31.16 -26.40
C LEU A 414 15.31 31.53 -27.73
N LYS A 415 15.25 32.82 -28.08
CA LYS A 415 15.91 33.39 -29.26
C LYS A 415 17.14 34.19 -28.88
#